data_AF-A0A238C4R9-F1
#
_entry.id   AF-A0A238C4R9-F1
#
_cell.length_a   1.000
_cell.length_b   1.000
_cell.length_c   1.000
_cell.angle_alpha   90.00
_cell.angle_beta   90.00
_cell.angle_gamma   90.00
#
_symmetry.space_group_name_H-M   'P 1'
#
loop_
_entity.id
_entity.type
_entity.pdbx_description
1 polymer ?
#
loop_
_entity_poly.entity_id
_entity_poly.type
_entity_poly.pdbx_seq_one_letter_code
_entity_poly.pdbx_strand_id
1 'polypeptide(L)'
;MDLSPQAFLMNTSTRHSAWQIVIQKSLPASTDYILVQEVRLVGILLMIYRRTDCKVRVEDATTDIEIVPTGFPLLGRMGNKGGVAVSLQINDSSLCFVNSHFAAGQEELEKRNQDYREISQIRFPKTSRSLFDHDIIFWFGDMNFRLETNNNLSNDDFRRLCADENAFRDMIIFDQLKKQKKLNHIFVDFKEPDVLNFRPTYKYDPGTTRWDTSEKCRCPAWCDRILWWNRDGVNVRQQFYESVESVMISDHKPVRSIFHVEIRSIDEIKRDICLEEAVREADRRANEALPQIELSQNEVDFGKVYFFQSASRILTIKNTGKTKISFSFGARPNRAAICEPWLSITPPNSRLQPGASCTISLQILVDKEVAWTLSADGKLSEILVLRLHHGRHYFVIVSGQYQQSAFGSSFIDLIHKEKKGTSASELVNLTFSPAPVISAIMAGIPESVFRISEALKQNGLEKIRFDDPSAHSEFIALRNALDTGKPRNLCNFFAILSFSFFSFSDDYFFKLKLANQLSVCMTLCLHLSLLLKPSSENKVPRIFFKDKFKFLYDHAFKLVDSHEEQISKLVIDHCKFFRWNKW
;
A
#
# COMPACT_ATOMS: atom_id res chain seq x y z
N MET A 1 59.78 22.16 -29.68
CA MET A 1 58.39 22.24 -29.17
C MET A 1 58.27 21.22 -28.06
N ASP A 2 57.89 21.62 -26.86
CA ASP A 2 57.61 20.69 -25.75
C ASP A 2 56.32 19.92 -26.07
N LEU A 3 56.40 18.60 -26.13
CA LEU A 3 55.30 17.67 -26.46
C LEU A 3 54.73 17.00 -25.20
N SER A 4 55.07 17.48 -24.01
CA SER A 4 54.51 16.97 -22.77
C SER A 4 52.98 17.11 -22.74
N PRO A 5 52.26 16.16 -22.11
CA PRO A 5 50.80 16.28 -21.93
C PRO A 5 50.39 17.59 -21.26
N GLN A 6 51.20 18.11 -20.33
CA GLN A 6 50.97 19.41 -19.69
C GLN A 6 51.10 20.58 -20.66
N ALA A 7 52.16 20.63 -21.48
CA ALA A 7 52.32 21.68 -22.49
C ALA A 7 51.21 21.64 -23.55
N PHE A 8 50.74 20.45 -23.92
CA PHE A 8 49.61 20.26 -24.81
C PHE A 8 48.29 20.78 -24.21
N LEU A 9 48.03 20.52 -22.93
CA LEU A 9 46.85 21.03 -22.20
C LEU A 9 46.89 22.56 -22.01
N MET A 10 48.06 23.14 -21.74
CA MET A 10 48.21 24.60 -21.62
C MET A 10 48.03 25.31 -22.97
N ASN A 11 48.65 24.81 -24.04
CA ASN A 11 48.51 25.38 -25.39
C ASN A 11 47.09 25.24 -25.95
N THR A 12 46.39 24.14 -25.64
CA THR A 12 44.96 24.01 -26.00
C THR A 12 44.09 24.99 -25.25
N SER A 13 44.41 25.33 -24.00
CA SER A 13 43.67 26.33 -23.22
C SER A 13 43.84 27.76 -23.75
N THR A 14 45.06 28.15 -24.16
CA THR A 14 45.27 29.48 -24.77
C THR A 14 44.59 29.62 -26.13
N ARG A 15 44.61 28.57 -26.95
CA ARG A 15 43.90 28.54 -28.25
C ARG A 15 42.38 28.59 -28.08
N HIS A 16 41.84 27.94 -27.04
CA HIS A 16 40.42 27.99 -26.71
C HIS A 16 39.95 29.43 -26.49
N SER A 17 40.62 30.20 -25.63
CA SER A 17 40.26 31.61 -25.40
C SER A 17 40.36 32.48 -26.67
N ALA A 18 41.37 32.24 -27.51
CA ALA A 18 41.51 32.95 -28.77
C ALA A 18 40.33 32.67 -29.72
N TRP A 19 39.90 31.41 -29.82
CA TRP A 19 38.73 31.03 -30.63
C TRP A 19 37.44 31.67 -30.12
N GLN A 20 37.20 31.66 -28.81
CA GLN A 20 36.03 32.30 -28.22
C GLN A 20 35.95 33.78 -28.57
N ILE A 21 37.07 34.51 -28.45
CA ILE A 21 37.14 35.94 -28.79
C ILE A 21 36.87 36.18 -30.29
N VAL A 22 37.50 35.40 -31.16
CA VAL A 22 37.36 35.57 -32.63
C VAL A 22 35.95 35.23 -33.09
N ILE A 23 35.35 34.14 -32.59
CA ILE A 23 33.99 33.74 -32.92
C ILE A 23 33.01 34.82 -32.47
N GLN A 24 33.10 35.28 -31.21
CA GLN A 24 32.21 36.33 -30.69
C GLN A 24 32.31 37.62 -31.51
N LYS A 25 33.51 38.03 -31.93
CA LYS A 25 33.71 39.20 -32.81
C LYS A 25 33.22 39.00 -34.25
N SER A 26 33.05 37.76 -34.68
CA SER A 26 32.61 37.41 -36.04
C SER A 26 31.10 37.25 -36.17
N LEU A 27 30.35 37.29 -35.05
CA LEU A 27 28.89 37.29 -35.07
C LEU A 27 28.36 38.60 -35.70
N PRO A 28 27.16 38.59 -36.33
CA PRO A 28 26.61 39.76 -36.99
C PRO A 28 26.51 40.98 -36.05
N ALA A 29 27.18 42.08 -36.38
CA ALA A 29 27.20 43.30 -35.55
C ALA A 29 25.82 43.99 -35.44
N SER A 30 24.87 43.67 -36.31
CA SER A 30 23.51 44.21 -36.29
C SER A 30 22.63 43.60 -35.20
N THR A 31 23.08 42.57 -34.50
CA THR A 31 22.27 41.91 -33.48
C THR A 31 23.12 41.33 -32.36
N ASP A 32 22.65 41.45 -31.12
CA ASP A 32 23.35 40.90 -29.98
C ASP A 32 23.13 39.39 -29.87
N TYR A 33 24.21 38.71 -29.49
CA TYR A 33 24.23 37.28 -29.22
C TYR A 33 24.82 37.03 -27.84
N ILE A 34 24.24 36.07 -27.12
CA ILE A 34 24.75 35.56 -25.85
C ILE A 34 25.23 34.13 -26.03
N LEU A 35 26.34 33.80 -25.35
CA LEU A 35 26.79 32.41 -25.23
C LEU A 35 25.84 31.69 -24.28
N VAL A 36 25.14 30.68 -24.80
CA VAL A 36 24.22 29.82 -24.02
C VAL A 36 24.99 28.74 -23.30
N GLN A 37 25.83 28.02 -24.05
CA GLN A 37 26.64 26.95 -23.48
C GLN A 37 27.90 26.70 -24.29
N GLU A 38 28.93 26.25 -23.59
CA GLU A 38 30.21 25.83 -24.15
C GLU A 38 30.65 24.50 -23.53
N VAL A 39 31.16 23.60 -24.35
CA VAL A 39 31.74 22.33 -23.90
C VAL A 39 32.98 22.00 -24.74
N ARG A 40 34.00 21.47 -24.08
CA ARG A 40 35.29 21.19 -24.70
C ARG A 40 35.87 19.85 -24.26
N LEU A 41 36.39 19.10 -25.22
CA LEU A 41 37.22 17.91 -25.01
C LEU A 41 38.51 18.07 -25.82
N VAL A 42 39.61 18.40 -25.14
CA VAL A 42 40.92 18.64 -25.78
C VAL A 42 40.80 19.73 -26.86
N GLY A 43 40.76 19.34 -28.15
CA GLY A 43 40.61 20.24 -29.30
C GLY A 43 39.21 20.25 -29.92
N ILE A 44 38.28 19.45 -29.40
CA ILE A 44 36.86 19.47 -29.81
C ILE A 44 36.17 20.54 -28.98
N LEU A 45 35.63 21.56 -29.64
CA LEU A 45 34.96 22.69 -29.00
C LEU A 45 33.57 22.84 -29.61
N LEU A 46 32.55 22.93 -28.76
CA LEU A 46 31.18 23.25 -29.15
C LEU A 46 30.71 24.48 -28.37
N MET A 47 30.25 25.49 -29.10
CA MET A 47 29.74 26.74 -28.56
C MET A 47 28.37 27.01 -29.17
N ILE A 48 27.38 27.28 -28.32
CA ILE A 48 26.03 27.62 -28.75
C ILE A 48 25.74 29.06 -28.39
N TYR A 49 25.43 29.87 -29.40
CA TYR A 49 25.02 31.26 -29.22
C TYR A 49 23.52 31.42 -29.51
N ARG A 50 22.86 32.28 -28.75
CA ARG A 50 21.47 32.68 -28.99
C ARG A 50 21.40 34.17 -29.23
N ARG A 51 20.62 34.56 -30.23
CA ARG A 51 20.28 35.95 -30.49
C ARG A 51 19.38 36.49 -29.37
N THR A 52 19.64 37.68 -28.85
CA THR A 52 18.92 38.19 -27.66
C THR A 52 17.51 38.69 -27.98
N ASP A 53 17.29 39.20 -29.20
CA ASP A 53 16.03 39.78 -29.69
C ASP A 53 15.00 38.74 -30.13
N CYS A 54 15.30 37.44 -30.03
CA CYS A 54 14.42 36.37 -30.49
C CYS A 54 13.46 35.89 -29.39
N LYS A 55 12.31 35.36 -29.80
CA LYS A 55 11.30 34.78 -28.89
C LYS A 55 11.69 33.39 -28.34
N VAL A 56 12.88 32.91 -28.69
CA VAL A 56 13.36 31.59 -28.29
C VAL A 56 13.89 31.66 -26.87
N ARG A 57 13.25 30.92 -25.97
CA ARG A 57 13.69 30.73 -24.58
C ARG A 57 14.56 29.49 -24.51
N VAL A 58 15.63 29.57 -23.73
CA VAL A 58 16.45 28.42 -23.37
C VAL A 58 16.41 28.34 -21.85
N GLU A 59 16.08 27.17 -21.33
CA GLU A 59 15.94 26.96 -19.89
C GLU A 59 17.25 26.47 -19.27
N ASP A 60 17.88 27.31 -18.44
CA ASP A 60 19.13 26.94 -17.75
C ASP A 60 18.96 25.73 -16.83
N ALA A 61 17.77 25.54 -16.27
CA ALA A 61 17.45 24.41 -15.38
C ALA A 61 17.53 23.06 -16.09
N THR A 62 17.37 23.02 -17.42
CA THR A 62 17.33 21.77 -18.21
C THR A 62 18.46 21.68 -19.24
N THR A 63 19.26 22.75 -19.41
CA THR A 63 20.54 22.69 -20.12
C THR A 63 21.49 21.70 -19.44
N ASP A 64 22.06 20.80 -20.24
CA ASP A 64 22.97 19.74 -19.80
C ASP A 64 24.06 19.50 -20.85
N ILE A 65 25.21 18.96 -20.43
CA ILE A 65 26.34 18.70 -21.32
C ILE A 65 26.93 17.34 -21.07
N GLU A 66 27.51 16.73 -22.10
CA GLU A 66 28.22 15.47 -21.95
C GLU A 66 29.49 15.42 -22.79
N ILE A 67 30.47 14.65 -22.30
CA ILE A 67 31.79 14.49 -22.92
C ILE A 67 32.13 13.01 -22.98
N VAL A 68 32.29 12.50 -24.19
CA VAL A 68 32.65 11.10 -24.44
C VAL A 68 34.01 11.03 -25.09
N PRO A 69 35.09 10.83 -24.31
CA PRO A 69 36.43 10.64 -24.86
C PRO A 69 36.56 9.27 -25.53
N THR A 70 37.10 9.24 -26.74
CA THR A 70 37.47 8.03 -27.46
C THR A 70 38.92 8.12 -27.96
N GLY A 71 39.44 7.04 -28.55
CA GLY A 71 40.82 7.00 -29.03
C GLY A 71 41.84 6.62 -27.95
N PHE A 72 43.09 7.07 -28.11
CA PHE A 72 44.18 6.64 -27.22
C PHE A 72 44.16 7.40 -25.89
N PRO A 73 44.35 6.72 -24.74
CA PRO A 73 44.38 7.37 -23.44
C PRO A 73 45.66 8.21 -23.25
N LEU A 74 45.51 9.53 -23.26
CA LEU A 74 46.45 10.48 -22.66
C LEU A 74 46.26 10.45 -21.12
N LEU A 75 47.34 10.24 -20.37
CA LEU A 75 47.36 10.21 -18.90
C LEU A 75 46.27 9.31 -18.28
N GLY A 76 46.07 8.12 -18.84
CA GLY A 76 45.28 7.04 -18.24
C GLY A 76 43.75 7.20 -18.31
N ARG A 77 43.19 8.35 -18.69
CA ARG A 77 41.72 8.56 -18.77
C ARG A 77 41.22 9.56 -19.84
N MET A 78 42.06 10.26 -20.60
CA MET A 78 41.60 11.25 -21.59
C MET A 78 41.86 10.80 -23.04
N GLY A 79 40.82 10.72 -23.86
CA GLY A 79 40.92 10.42 -25.29
C GLY A 79 41.29 11.65 -26.12
N ASN A 80 42.08 11.47 -27.18
CA ASN A 80 42.39 12.53 -28.17
C ASN A 80 41.34 12.66 -29.29
N LYS A 81 40.30 11.84 -29.21
CA LYS A 81 39.14 11.75 -30.10
C LYS A 81 37.88 11.69 -29.24
N GLY A 82 36.71 11.68 -29.87
CA GLY A 82 35.45 11.48 -29.18
C GLY A 82 34.40 12.51 -29.56
N GLY A 83 33.49 12.79 -28.62
CA GLY A 83 32.39 13.71 -28.83
C GLY A 83 32.12 14.59 -27.61
N VAL A 84 31.62 15.78 -27.87
CA VAL A 84 31.00 16.64 -26.86
C VAL A 84 29.57 16.93 -27.29
N ALA A 85 28.66 16.98 -26.33
CA ALA A 85 27.25 17.23 -26.62
C ALA A 85 26.67 18.28 -25.67
N VAL A 86 25.72 19.05 -26.18
CA VAL A 86 24.89 19.97 -25.41
C VAL A 86 23.43 19.61 -25.63
N SER A 87 22.72 19.30 -24.54
CA SER A 87 21.27 19.13 -24.47
C SER A 87 20.64 20.45 -24.04
N LEU A 88 19.68 20.95 -24.83
CA LEU A 88 18.93 22.17 -24.54
C LEU A 88 17.43 21.91 -24.58
N GLN A 89 16.71 22.51 -23.65
CA GLN A 89 15.27 22.74 -23.77
C GLN A 89 15.07 24.12 -24.39
N ILE A 90 14.58 24.14 -25.62
CA ILE A 90 14.33 25.35 -26.40
C ILE A 90 12.83 25.52 -26.52
N ASN A 91 12.28 26.51 -25.80
CA ASN A 91 10.86 26.58 -25.47
C ASN A 91 10.38 25.18 -24.99
N ASP A 92 9.38 24.61 -25.64
CA ASP A 92 8.79 23.32 -25.28
C ASP A 92 9.27 22.18 -26.19
N SER A 93 10.48 22.32 -26.75
CA SER A 93 11.14 21.29 -27.57
C SER A 93 12.56 21.02 -27.10
N SER A 94 12.94 19.75 -27.12
CA SER A 94 14.25 19.28 -26.68
C SER A 94 15.19 19.09 -27.87
N LEU A 95 16.33 19.77 -27.86
CA LEU A 95 17.34 19.72 -28.92
C LEU A 95 18.69 19.27 -28.36
N CYS A 96 19.38 18.39 -29.08
CA CYS A 96 20.75 17.99 -28.76
C CYS A 96 21.70 18.37 -29.90
N PHE A 97 22.85 18.94 -29.56
CA PHE A 97 23.92 19.27 -30.49
C PHE A 97 25.15 18.45 -30.13
N VAL A 98 25.65 17.63 -31.05
CA VAL A 98 26.81 16.77 -30.86
C VAL A 98 27.91 17.22 -31.83
N ASN A 99 29.07 17.59 -31.28
CA ASN A 99 30.29 17.81 -32.06
C ASN A 99 31.26 16.65 -31.82
N SER A 100 31.71 15.97 -32.87
CA SER A 100 32.60 14.81 -32.75
C SER A 100 33.84 14.90 -33.62
N HIS A 101 34.91 14.24 -33.18
CA HIS A 101 36.13 14.00 -33.93
C HIS A 101 36.46 12.52 -33.85
N PHE A 102 36.14 11.77 -34.92
CA PHE A 102 36.33 10.30 -34.96
C PHE A 102 37.75 9.91 -35.41
N ALA A 103 38.06 8.61 -35.28
CA ALA A 103 39.33 8.02 -35.66
C ALA A 103 39.75 8.36 -37.09
N ALA A 104 40.97 8.91 -37.21
CA ALA A 104 41.58 9.29 -38.47
C ALA A 104 42.34 8.11 -39.09
N GLY A 105 42.40 8.05 -40.42
CA GLY A 105 43.10 7.01 -41.17
C GLY A 105 42.23 6.41 -42.26
N GLN A 106 42.83 6.08 -43.39
CA GLN A 106 42.11 5.54 -44.56
C GLN A 106 41.39 4.22 -44.23
N GLU A 107 42.05 3.36 -43.47
CA GLU A 107 41.62 1.99 -43.16
C GLU A 107 40.85 1.88 -41.83
N GLU A 108 40.73 2.97 -41.07
CA GLU A 108 40.14 2.99 -39.72
C GLU A 108 38.59 3.07 -39.73
N LEU A 109 37.93 2.46 -40.72
CA LEU A 109 36.48 2.54 -40.89
C LEU A 109 35.72 2.00 -39.68
N GLU A 110 36.06 0.80 -39.22
CA GLU A 110 35.34 0.19 -38.11
C GLU A 110 35.58 0.92 -36.79
N LYS A 111 36.74 1.56 -36.63
CA LYS A 111 37.03 2.39 -35.46
C LYS A 111 36.15 3.64 -35.43
N ARG A 112 35.87 4.26 -36.58
CA ARG A 112 34.88 5.35 -36.69
C ARG A 112 33.46 4.88 -36.38
N ASN A 113 33.09 3.69 -36.85
CA ASN A 113 31.80 3.08 -36.48
C ASN A 113 31.70 2.87 -34.97
N GLN A 114 32.78 2.41 -34.34
CA GLN A 114 32.87 2.22 -32.90
C GLN A 114 32.79 3.54 -32.13
N ASP A 115 33.50 4.59 -32.58
CA ASP A 115 33.41 5.94 -32.00
C ASP A 115 31.95 6.44 -32.03
N TYR A 116 31.25 6.28 -33.16
CA TYR A 116 29.82 6.60 -33.25
C TYR A 116 28.99 5.83 -32.23
N ARG A 117 29.18 4.50 -32.12
CA ARG A 117 28.43 3.67 -31.16
C ARG A 117 28.63 4.17 -29.74
N GLU A 118 29.87 4.45 -29.33
CA GLU A 118 30.19 4.95 -27.99
C GLU A 118 29.53 6.31 -27.71
N ILE A 119 29.66 7.27 -28.62
CA ILE A 119 29.09 8.62 -28.46
C ILE A 119 27.56 8.59 -28.54
N SER A 120 26.97 7.66 -29.30
CA SER A 120 25.51 7.52 -29.40
C SER A 120 24.84 7.05 -28.10
N GLN A 121 25.62 6.50 -27.17
CA GLN A 121 25.14 6.05 -25.84
C GLN A 121 25.16 7.17 -24.78
N ILE A 122 25.34 8.44 -25.18
CA ILE A 122 25.28 9.58 -24.26
C ILE A 122 24.01 9.54 -23.42
N ARG A 123 24.19 9.79 -22.12
CA ARG A 123 23.12 10.05 -21.15
C ARG A 123 23.46 11.30 -20.36
N PHE A 124 22.58 12.28 -20.44
CA PHE A 124 22.67 13.57 -19.80
C PHE A 124 22.30 13.46 -18.31
N PRO A 125 23.22 13.71 -17.37
CA PRO A 125 23.07 13.35 -15.96
C PRO A 125 22.06 14.22 -15.22
N LYS A 126 21.93 15.49 -15.59
CA LYS A 126 21.01 16.43 -14.95
C LYS A 126 19.56 16.16 -15.33
N THR A 127 19.31 15.82 -16.59
CA THR A 127 17.95 15.56 -17.10
C THR A 127 17.60 14.07 -17.17
N SER A 128 18.58 13.19 -16.97
CA SER A 128 18.48 11.73 -17.20
C SER A 128 18.05 11.33 -18.62
N ARG A 129 18.08 12.27 -19.58
CA ARG A 129 17.75 12.01 -20.99
C ARG A 129 18.90 11.27 -21.67
N SER A 130 18.57 10.29 -22.51
CA SER A 130 19.48 9.75 -23.51
C SER A 130 19.51 10.64 -24.75
N LEU A 131 20.47 10.38 -25.65
CA LEU A 131 20.55 11.10 -26.92
C LEU A 131 19.22 11.08 -27.71
N PHE A 132 18.57 9.92 -27.84
CA PHE A 132 17.35 9.73 -28.63
C PHE A 132 16.04 10.08 -27.89
N ASP A 133 16.12 10.57 -26.65
CA ASP A 133 14.96 11.15 -25.96
C ASP A 133 14.64 12.57 -26.46
N HIS A 134 15.57 13.22 -27.16
CA HIS A 134 15.38 14.57 -27.71
C HIS A 134 14.36 14.55 -28.85
N ASP A 135 13.77 15.72 -29.15
CA ASP A 135 12.91 15.90 -30.33
C ASP A 135 13.75 16.03 -31.61
N ILE A 136 14.94 16.66 -31.50
CA ILE A 136 15.86 16.88 -32.63
C ILE A 136 17.30 16.70 -32.15
N ILE A 137 18.12 16.08 -32.98
CA ILE A 137 19.56 15.93 -32.77
C ILE A 137 20.27 16.52 -33.99
N PHE A 138 21.20 17.44 -33.77
CA PHE A 138 22.18 17.84 -34.78
C PHE A 138 23.51 17.20 -34.42
N TRP A 139 24.08 16.43 -35.34
CA TRP A 139 25.39 15.80 -35.15
C TRP A 139 26.33 16.26 -36.25
N PHE A 140 27.45 16.85 -35.86
CA PHE A 140 28.42 17.40 -36.79
C PHE A 140 29.86 17.23 -36.29
N GLY A 141 30.83 17.59 -37.14
CA GLY A 141 32.26 17.62 -36.82
C GLY A 141 33.11 16.86 -37.84
N ASP A 142 34.37 16.61 -37.47
CA ASP A 142 35.31 15.81 -38.26
C ASP A 142 35.06 14.32 -38.00
N MET A 143 34.12 13.75 -38.75
CA MET A 143 33.79 12.33 -38.67
C MET A 143 34.82 11.45 -39.39
N ASN A 144 35.79 12.05 -40.08
CA ASN A 144 36.94 11.37 -40.68
C ASN A 144 36.65 10.22 -41.67
N PHE A 145 35.41 10.05 -42.13
CA PHE A 145 35.09 9.08 -43.18
C PHE A 145 35.75 9.46 -44.50
N ARG A 146 36.26 8.46 -45.22
CA ARG A 146 37.10 8.64 -46.42
C ARG A 146 36.40 8.09 -47.65
N LEU A 147 36.96 8.40 -48.82
CA LEU A 147 36.60 7.75 -50.08
C LEU A 147 37.29 6.40 -50.19
N GLU A 148 36.55 5.36 -50.53
CA GLU A 148 37.12 4.03 -50.73
C GLU A 148 37.91 3.93 -52.05
N THR A 149 39.23 3.77 -51.92
CA THR A 149 40.20 3.71 -53.04
C THR A 149 40.41 2.31 -53.62
N ASN A 150 39.68 1.30 -53.16
CA ASN A 150 39.79 -0.09 -53.61
C ASN A 150 38.99 -0.40 -54.90
N ASN A 151 38.27 0.58 -55.45
CA ASN A 151 37.37 0.43 -56.60
C ASN A 151 37.99 0.93 -57.92
N ASN A 152 39.22 0.49 -58.24
CA ASN A 152 39.98 0.84 -59.46
C ASN A 152 40.36 2.32 -59.65
N LEU A 153 40.01 3.22 -58.72
CA LEU A 153 40.41 4.63 -58.74
C LEU A 153 41.54 4.88 -57.76
N SER A 154 42.67 5.34 -58.29
CA SER A 154 43.80 5.81 -57.49
C SER A 154 43.48 7.17 -56.87
N ASN A 155 44.31 7.57 -55.90
CA ASN A 155 44.25 8.89 -55.30
C ASN A 155 44.36 10.02 -56.35
N ASP A 156 45.23 9.85 -57.34
CA ASP A 156 45.40 10.83 -58.40
C ASP A 156 44.18 10.90 -59.33
N ASP A 157 43.45 9.80 -59.49
CA ASP A 157 42.18 9.81 -60.22
C ASP A 157 41.14 10.64 -59.44
N PHE A 158 41.01 10.45 -58.12
CA PHE A 158 40.10 11.25 -57.30
C PHE A 158 40.45 12.75 -57.30
N ARG A 159 41.74 13.09 -57.29
CA ARG A 159 42.18 14.49 -57.42
C ARG A 159 41.83 15.09 -58.76
N ARG A 160 41.99 14.32 -59.85
CA ARG A 160 41.59 14.74 -61.20
C ARG A 160 40.08 14.95 -61.30
N LEU A 161 39.27 14.05 -60.73
CA LEU A 161 37.81 14.19 -60.68
C LEU A 161 37.38 15.45 -59.89
N CYS A 162 38.12 15.83 -58.84
CA CYS A 162 37.86 17.06 -58.09
C CYS A 162 38.07 18.36 -58.87
N ALA A 163 38.62 18.32 -60.10
CA ALA A 163 38.76 19.49 -60.96
C ALA A 163 37.50 19.76 -61.80
N ASP A 164 36.58 18.80 -61.90
CA ASP A 164 35.33 18.90 -62.62
C ASP A 164 34.15 18.99 -61.64
N GLU A 165 33.30 20.02 -61.78
CA GLU A 165 32.22 20.30 -60.85
C GLU A 165 31.13 19.22 -60.79
N ASN A 166 30.92 18.49 -61.88
CA ASN A 166 29.95 17.41 -61.91
C ASN A 166 30.59 16.11 -61.45
N ALA A 167 31.80 15.82 -61.92
CA ALA A 167 32.47 14.55 -61.61
C ALA A 167 32.78 14.39 -60.12
N PHE A 168 33.11 15.48 -59.41
CA PHE A 168 33.34 15.37 -57.97
C PHE A 168 32.08 14.96 -57.21
N ARG A 169 30.88 15.38 -57.66
CA ARG A 169 29.62 15.08 -56.96
C ARG A 169 29.32 13.58 -57.00
N ASP A 170 29.66 12.93 -58.11
CA ASP A 170 29.49 11.48 -58.29
C ASP A 170 30.43 10.67 -57.39
N MET A 171 31.53 11.26 -56.89
CA MET A 171 32.44 10.56 -55.96
C MET A 171 31.77 10.19 -54.63
N ILE A 172 30.60 10.76 -54.31
CA ILE A 172 29.85 10.45 -53.08
C ILE A 172 29.47 8.96 -52.98
N ILE A 173 29.40 8.23 -54.10
CA ILE A 173 29.15 6.78 -54.10
C ILE A 173 30.29 5.98 -53.44
N PHE A 174 31.50 6.56 -53.36
CA PHE A 174 32.67 5.97 -52.72
C PHE A 174 32.81 6.42 -51.25
N ASP A 175 31.95 7.30 -50.75
CA ASP A 175 32.00 7.82 -49.38
C ASP A 175 31.62 6.76 -48.35
N GLN A 176 32.54 6.49 -47.44
CA GLN A 176 32.33 5.49 -46.38
C GLN A 176 31.12 5.84 -45.49
N LEU A 177 30.88 7.11 -45.14
CA LEU A 177 29.75 7.49 -44.29
C LEU A 177 28.42 7.16 -44.99
N LYS A 178 28.25 7.57 -46.25
CA LYS A 178 27.05 7.22 -47.03
C LYS A 178 26.83 5.71 -47.12
N LYS A 179 27.89 4.93 -47.37
CA LYS A 179 27.81 3.47 -47.42
C LYS A 179 27.38 2.87 -46.08
N GLN A 180 28.03 3.26 -44.98
CA GLN A 180 27.70 2.73 -43.65
C GLN A 180 26.29 3.12 -43.19
N LYS A 181 25.82 4.33 -43.54
CA LYS A 181 24.42 4.74 -43.32
C LYS A 181 23.44 3.90 -44.12
N LYS A 182 23.71 3.67 -45.42
CA LYS A 182 22.85 2.84 -46.29
C LYS A 182 22.75 1.39 -45.80
N LEU A 183 23.81 0.88 -45.17
CA LEU A 183 23.84 -0.44 -44.55
C LEU A 183 23.23 -0.46 -43.13
N ASN A 184 22.72 0.68 -42.63
CA ASN A 184 22.18 0.84 -41.27
C ASN A 184 23.17 0.46 -40.14
N HIS A 185 24.47 0.57 -40.38
CA HIS A 185 25.48 0.29 -39.34
C HIS A 185 25.63 1.44 -38.33
N ILE A 186 25.44 2.67 -38.81
CA ILE A 186 25.59 3.92 -38.05
C ILE A 186 24.57 4.94 -38.54
N PHE A 187 24.29 5.96 -37.71
CA PHE A 187 23.46 7.11 -38.08
C PHE A 187 22.13 6.70 -38.73
N VAL A 188 21.49 5.64 -38.22
CA VAL A 188 20.18 5.17 -38.69
C VAL A 188 19.17 6.30 -38.53
N ASP A 189 18.38 6.54 -39.57
CA ASP A 189 17.38 7.61 -39.68
C ASP A 189 17.91 9.06 -39.59
N PHE A 190 19.22 9.27 -39.44
CA PHE A 190 19.80 10.59 -39.60
C PHE A 190 19.77 11.00 -41.08
N LYS A 191 19.40 12.25 -41.31
CA LYS A 191 19.26 12.89 -42.61
C LYS A 191 20.51 13.69 -42.94
N GLU A 192 20.85 13.69 -44.22
CA GLU A 192 21.91 14.48 -44.87
C GLU A 192 21.64 14.42 -46.38
N PRO A 193 21.81 15.51 -47.15
CA PRO A 193 21.59 15.49 -48.60
C PRO A 193 22.33 14.35 -49.29
N ASP A 194 21.65 13.63 -50.20
CA ASP A 194 22.23 12.48 -50.90
C ASP A 194 23.45 12.87 -51.75
N VAL A 195 23.44 14.10 -52.27
CA VAL A 195 24.53 14.71 -53.03
C VAL A 195 25.11 15.89 -52.25
N LEU A 196 26.44 15.97 -52.20
CA LEU A 196 27.16 17.11 -51.63
C LEU A 196 27.58 18.06 -52.74
N ASN A 197 27.01 19.26 -52.78
CA ASN A 197 27.26 20.25 -53.83
C ASN A 197 28.53 21.08 -53.61
N PHE A 198 29.48 20.57 -52.83
CA PHE A 198 30.76 21.21 -52.53
C PHE A 198 31.90 20.18 -52.55
N ARG A 199 33.10 20.64 -52.90
CA ARG A 199 34.28 19.78 -53.05
C ARG A 199 34.70 19.15 -51.71
N PRO A 200 35.42 18.01 -51.72
CA PRO A 200 35.99 17.42 -50.51
C PRO A 200 36.73 18.45 -49.65
N THR A 201 36.53 18.38 -48.33
CA THR A 201 36.99 19.41 -47.38
C THR A 201 38.36 19.12 -46.81
N TYR A 202 38.90 17.93 -47.08
CA TYR A 202 40.19 17.44 -46.61
C TYR A 202 40.92 16.70 -47.74
N LYS A 203 42.25 16.71 -47.88
CA LYS A 203 43.26 17.48 -47.13
C LYS A 203 43.93 18.50 -48.03
N TYR A 204 44.07 19.72 -47.55
CA TYR A 204 44.76 20.81 -48.23
C TYR A 204 46.14 21.12 -47.64
N ASP A 205 46.97 21.83 -48.39
CA ASP A 205 48.13 22.53 -47.83
C ASP A 205 47.64 23.82 -47.11
N PRO A 206 47.96 24.02 -45.83
CA PRO A 206 47.56 25.22 -45.09
C PRO A 206 47.98 26.51 -45.81
N GLY A 207 47.09 27.50 -45.81
CA GLY A 207 47.25 28.77 -46.53
C GLY A 207 46.87 28.71 -48.01
N THR A 208 46.38 27.57 -48.52
CA THR A 208 46.08 27.39 -49.95
C THR A 208 44.79 26.61 -50.23
N THR A 209 44.46 26.44 -51.51
CA THR A 209 43.43 25.51 -52.03
C THR A 209 44.06 24.31 -52.75
N ARG A 210 45.37 24.11 -52.63
CA ARG A 210 46.05 22.94 -53.20
C ARG A 210 45.87 21.72 -52.31
N TRP A 211 45.67 20.57 -52.95
CA TRP A 211 45.65 19.28 -52.26
C TRP A 211 47.00 18.99 -51.59
N ASP A 212 46.96 18.17 -50.54
CA ASP A 212 48.10 17.77 -49.72
C ASP A 212 49.31 17.31 -50.55
N THR A 213 50.38 18.13 -50.55
CA THR A 213 51.66 17.79 -51.19
C THR A 213 52.66 17.13 -50.24
N SER A 214 52.23 16.76 -49.04
CA SER A 214 53.07 15.99 -48.12
C SER A 214 53.40 14.60 -48.67
N GLU A 215 54.41 13.95 -48.11
CA GLU A 215 54.79 12.56 -48.48
C GLU A 215 53.61 11.57 -48.36
N LYS A 216 52.70 11.81 -47.40
CA LYS A 216 51.51 10.97 -47.19
C LYS A 216 50.45 11.18 -48.27
N CYS A 217 50.53 12.29 -48.99
CA CYS A 217 49.76 12.62 -50.17
C CYS A 217 48.29 12.19 -50.00
N ARG A 218 47.57 12.69 -48.99
CA ARG A 218 46.26 12.14 -48.61
C ARG A 218 45.20 12.31 -49.72
N CYS A 219 44.36 11.29 -49.87
CA CYS A 219 43.22 11.33 -50.78
C CYS A 219 42.19 12.39 -50.34
N PRO A 220 41.62 13.18 -51.28
CA PRO A 220 40.50 14.05 -50.98
C PRO A 220 39.34 13.29 -50.30
N ALA A 221 38.70 13.87 -49.29
CA ALA A 221 37.57 13.29 -48.57
C ALA A 221 36.65 14.35 -47.95
N TRP A 222 35.37 14.02 -47.80
CA TRP A 222 34.40 14.79 -47.00
C TRP A 222 34.43 14.31 -45.55
N CYS A 223 35.47 14.71 -44.83
CA CYS A 223 35.64 14.38 -43.41
C CYS A 223 34.66 15.16 -42.52
N ASP A 224 34.35 16.40 -42.91
CA ASP A 224 33.60 17.38 -42.11
C ASP A 224 32.11 17.34 -42.49
N ARG A 225 31.25 16.86 -41.58
CA ARG A 225 29.85 16.49 -41.90
C ARG A 225 28.85 17.13 -40.95
N ILE A 226 27.63 17.38 -41.44
CA ILE A 226 26.50 17.87 -40.64
C ILE A 226 25.29 17.00 -40.96
N LEU A 227 24.82 16.27 -39.96
CA LEU A 227 23.65 15.39 -40.03
C LEU A 227 22.63 15.84 -38.99
N TRP A 228 21.37 15.48 -39.20
CA TRP A 228 20.34 15.66 -38.19
C TRP A 228 19.39 14.49 -38.11
N TRP A 229 18.84 14.27 -36.92
CA TRP A 229 17.74 13.36 -36.67
C TRP A 229 16.61 14.14 -36.02
N ASN A 230 15.37 13.74 -36.26
CA ASN A 230 14.23 14.34 -35.58
C ASN A 230 13.14 13.29 -35.36
N ARG A 231 12.42 13.43 -34.25
CA ARG A 231 11.26 12.61 -33.92
C ARG A 231 10.14 12.79 -34.96
N ASP A 232 9.32 11.76 -35.13
CA ASP A 232 8.11 11.83 -35.96
C ASP A 232 7.21 12.99 -35.52
N GLY A 233 6.67 13.71 -36.51
CA GLY A 233 5.84 14.90 -36.29
C GLY A 233 6.60 16.19 -35.97
N VAL A 234 7.95 16.17 -35.95
CA VAL A 234 8.79 17.37 -35.84
C VAL A 234 9.32 17.75 -37.22
N ASN A 235 9.15 19.00 -37.64
CA ASN A 235 9.59 19.46 -38.95
C ASN A 235 10.96 20.15 -38.87
N VAL A 236 11.93 19.63 -39.63
CA VAL A 236 13.27 20.21 -39.80
C VAL A 236 13.58 20.26 -41.29
N ARG A 237 13.83 21.47 -41.80
CA ARG A 237 14.15 21.71 -43.20
C ARG A 237 15.51 22.37 -43.33
N GLN A 238 16.46 21.68 -43.93
CA GLN A 238 17.76 22.27 -44.31
C GLN A 238 17.55 23.28 -45.45
N GLN A 239 18.14 24.47 -45.32
CA GLN A 239 18.08 25.52 -46.35
C GLN A 239 19.27 25.44 -47.30
N PHE A 240 20.49 25.32 -46.75
CA PHE A 240 21.70 25.11 -47.53
C PHE A 240 22.69 24.24 -46.77
N TYR A 241 23.62 23.65 -47.51
CA TYR A 241 24.74 22.89 -46.98
C TYR A 241 25.97 23.08 -47.88
N GLU A 242 27.01 23.72 -47.36
CA GLU A 242 28.17 24.12 -48.17
C GLU A 242 29.48 24.14 -47.37
N SER A 243 30.61 24.12 -48.09
CA SER A 243 31.92 24.42 -47.54
C SER A 243 32.35 25.85 -47.86
N VAL A 244 33.27 26.40 -47.06
CA VAL A 244 33.78 27.77 -47.21
C VAL A 244 35.23 27.73 -47.69
N GLU A 245 35.43 27.68 -49.01
CA GLU A 245 36.77 27.53 -49.61
C GLU A 245 37.71 28.72 -49.35
N SER A 246 37.13 29.91 -49.18
CA SER A 246 37.88 31.16 -48.94
C SER A 246 38.65 31.18 -47.61
N VAL A 247 38.28 30.30 -46.65
CA VAL A 247 39.00 30.15 -45.39
C VAL A 247 40.10 29.10 -45.56
N MET A 248 41.36 29.55 -45.48
CA MET A 248 42.53 28.73 -45.81
C MET A 248 43.48 28.49 -44.63
N ILE A 249 43.12 28.88 -43.41
CA ILE A 249 44.01 28.80 -42.24
C ILE A 249 44.31 27.37 -41.77
N SER A 250 43.58 26.37 -42.26
CA SER A 250 43.69 24.95 -41.92
C SER A 250 43.83 24.11 -43.20
N ASP A 251 44.29 22.87 -43.03
CA ASP A 251 44.24 21.81 -44.02
C ASP A 251 42.82 21.23 -44.23
N HIS A 252 41.85 21.66 -43.42
CA HIS A 252 40.41 21.45 -43.63
C HIS A 252 39.71 22.75 -44.08
N LYS A 253 38.58 22.61 -44.78
CA LYS A 253 37.67 23.72 -45.11
C LYS A 253 36.45 23.73 -44.18
N PRO A 254 36.05 24.88 -43.60
CA PRO A 254 34.87 24.97 -42.77
C PRO A 254 33.62 24.54 -43.54
N VAL A 255 32.70 23.87 -42.84
CA VAL A 255 31.40 23.46 -43.38
C VAL A 255 30.30 24.12 -42.58
N ARG A 256 29.28 24.63 -43.28
CA ARG A 256 28.13 25.30 -42.65
C ARG A 256 26.81 24.87 -43.26
N SER A 257 25.76 24.98 -42.45
CA SER A 257 24.39 24.67 -42.84
C SER A 257 23.43 25.57 -42.08
N ILE A 258 22.33 25.96 -42.73
CA ILE A 258 21.20 26.63 -42.06
C ILE A 258 19.99 25.71 -42.08
N PHE A 259 19.28 25.66 -40.96
CA PHE A 259 18.06 24.89 -40.80
C PHE A 259 16.90 25.79 -40.39
N HIS A 260 15.73 25.53 -40.98
CA HIS A 260 14.46 25.97 -40.42
C HIS A 260 13.91 24.84 -39.54
N VAL A 261 13.72 25.14 -38.26
CA VAL A 261 13.30 24.17 -37.25
C VAL A 261 11.99 24.64 -36.64
N GLU A 262 10.96 23.78 -36.68
CA GLU A 262 9.72 24.03 -35.94
C GLU A 262 9.89 23.56 -34.50
N ILE A 263 9.70 24.49 -33.56
CA ILE A 263 9.72 24.24 -32.13
C ILE A 263 8.33 24.44 -31.54
N ARG A 264 8.01 23.67 -30.51
CA ARG A 264 6.77 23.78 -29.76
C ARG A 264 6.85 24.96 -28.79
N SER A 265 5.71 25.61 -28.60
CA SER A 265 5.48 26.59 -27.55
C SER A 265 4.13 26.28 -26.92
N ILE A 266 4.10 26.09 -25.61
CA ILE A 266 2.88 25.88 -24.85
C ILE A 266 2.13 27.21 -24.75
N ASP A 267 0.84 27.17 -25.04
CA ASP A 267 -0.10 28.26 -24.75
C ASP A 267 -0.43 28.19 -23.25
N GLU A 268 0.16 29.11 -22.48
CA GLU A 268 0.06 29.15 -21.02
C GLU A 268 -1.40 29.21 -20.55
N ILE A 269 -2.26 29.96 -21.24
CA ILE A 269 -3.69 30.11 -20.88
C ILE A 269 -4.41 28.77 -21.04
N LYS A 270 -4.18 28.08 -22.16
CA LYS A 270 -4.80 26.76 -22.38
C LYS A 270 -4.25 25.70 -21.44
N ARG A 271 -2.95 25.76 -21.10
CA ARG A 271 -2.35 24.87 -20.12
C ARG A 271 -3.05 25.01 -18.77
N ASP A 272 -3.25 26.24 -18.31
CA ASP A 272 -3.83 26.52 -17.01
C ASP A 272 -5.30 26.05 -16.94
N ILE A 273 -6.10 26.29 -18.01
CA ILE A 273 -7.47 25.76 -18.12
C ILE A 273 -7.47 24.21 -18.06
N CYS A 274 -6.59 23.56 -18.82
CA CYS A 274 -6.50 22.09 -18.83
C CYS A 274 -6.05 21.54 -17.46
N LEU A 275 -5.17 22.25 -16.76
CA LEU A 275 -4.71 21.87 -15.43
C LEU A 275 -5.86 21.96 -14.41
N GLU A 276 -6.64 23.04 -14.43
CA GLU A 276 -7.81 23.19 -13.57
C GLU A 276 -8.85 22.09 -13.80
N GLU A 277 -9.10 21.74 -15.06
CA GLU A 277 -9.99 20.63 -15.42
C GLU A 277 -9.47 19.28 -14.91
N ALA A 278 -8.17 19.01 -15.06
CA ALA A 278 -7.55 17.78 -14.58
C ALA A 278 -7.60 17.67 -13.04
N VAL A 279 -7.35 18.76 -12.33
CA VAL A 279 -7.47 18.83 -10.86
C VAL A 279 -8.91 18.58 -10.43
N ARG A 280 -9.88 19.25 -11.05
CA ARG A 280 -11.31 19.07 -10.75
C ARG A 280 -11.75 17.61 -10.95
N GLU A 281 -11.30 16.97 -12.02
CA GLU A 281 -11.61 15.57 -12.30
C GLU A 281 -10.92 14.62 -11.31
N ALA A 282 -9.68 14.91 -10.88
CA ALA A 282 -9.00 14.16 -9.85
C ALA A 282 -9.75 14.23 -8.51
N ASP A 283 -10.19 15.43 -8.10
CA ASP A 283 -10.98 15.64 -6.88
C ASP A 283 -12.33 14.91 -6.95
N ARG A 284 -13.00 14.94 -8.10
CA ARG A 284 -14.25 14.21 -8.33
C ARG A 284 -14.04 12.70 -8.12
N ARG A 285 -12.99 12.13 -8.72
CA ARG A 285 -12.66 10.69 -8.59
C ARG A 285 -12.28 10.32 -7.17
N ALA A 286 -11.51 11.17 -6.48
CA ALA A 286 -11.14 10.94 -5.09
C ALA A 286 -12.38 10.89 -4.17
N ASN A 287 -13.31 11.84 -4.36
CA ASN A 287 -14.57 11.86 -3.61
C ASN A 287 -15.46 10.65 -3.92
N GLU A 288 -15.56 10.25 -5.18
CA GLU A 288 -16.29 9.04 -5.58
C GLU A 288 -15.70 7.74 -5.03
N ALA A 289 -14.40 7.74 -4.74
CA ALA A 289 -13.69 6.59 -4.19
C ALA A 289 -13.87 6.42 -2.68
N LEU A 290 -14.44 7.43 -1.99
CA LEU A 290 -14.65 7.38 -0.55
C LEU A 290 -15.56 6.20 -0.16
N PRO A 291 -15.14 5.36 0.81
CA PRO A 291 -15.94 4.25 1.31
C PRO A 291 -17.31 4.72 1.86
N GLN A 292 -18.40 4.12 1.37
CA GLN A 292 -19.76 4.41 1.83
C GLN A 292 -20.50 3.11 2.17
N ILE A 293 -21.20 3.14 3.30
CA ILE A 293 -22.06 2.04 3.74
C ILE A 293 -23.43 2.54 4.18
N GLU A 294 -24.38 1.61 4.15
CA GLU A 294 -25.70 1.74 4.73
C GLU A 294 -25.89 0.65 5.79
N LEU A 295 -26.42 1.04 6.94
CA LEU A 295 -26.79 0.12 8.03
C LEU A 295 -28.30 -0.10 7.97
N SER A 296 -28.76 -1.34 8.13
CA SER A 296 -30.20 -1.64 8.18
C SER A 296 -30.89 -0.96 9.36
N GLN A 297 -30.16 -0.72 10.45
CA GLN A 297 -30.63 -0.04 11.66
C GLN A 297 -29.45 0.48 12.47
N ASN A 298 -29.66 1.59 13.19
CA ASN A 298 -28.67 2.19 14.09
C ASN A 298 -28.91 1.82 15.56
N GLU A 299 -30.06 1.25 15.87
CA GLU A 299 -30.43 0.77 17.20
C GLU A 299 -30.96 -0.67 17.10
N VAL A 300 -30.50 -1.53 18.00
CA VAL A 300 -30.86 -2.94 18.06
C VAL A 300 -31.34 -3.26 19.46
N ASP A 301 -32.66 -3.32 19.62
CA ASP A 301 -33.30 -3.69 20.88
C ASP A 301 -33.57 -5.20 20.96
N PHE A 302 -33.06 -5.83 22.01
CA PHE A 302 -33.29 -7.23 22.34
C PHE A 302 -34.56 -7.44 23.17
N GLY A 303 -35.16 -6.37 23.69
CA GLY A 303 -36.31 -6.45 24.58
C GLY A 303 -35.95 -7.17 25.88
N LYS A 304 -36.75 -8.14 26.30
CA LYS A 304 -36.50 -8.92 27.52
C LYS A 304 -35.41 -9.97 27.28
N VAL A 305 -34.35 -9.89 28.07
CA VAL A 305 -33.22 -10.84 28.08
C VAL A 305 -33.27 -11.65 29.36
N TYR A 306 -32.97 -12.96 29.29
CA TYR A 306 -33.08 -13.86 30.43
C TYR A 306 -31.76 -14.58 30.71
N PHE A 307 -31.60 -15.04 31.96
CA PHE A 307 -30.41 -15.76 32.39
C PHE A 307 -30.20 -17.05 31.59
N PHE A 308 -29.00 -17.24 31.05
CA PHE A 308 -28.57 -18.42 30.30
C PHE A 308 -29.49 -18.79 29.12
N GLN A 309 -30.15 -17.79 28.52
CA GLN A 309 -30.92 -17.95 27.29
C GLN A 309 -30.39 -16.96 26.26
N SER A 310 -29.79 -17.50 25.20
CA SER A 310 -29.25 -16.64 24.16
C SER A 310 -30.37 -15.99 23.34
N ALA A 311 -30.25 -14.70 23.06
CA ALA A 311 -31.10 -13.96 22.14
C ALA A 311 -30.23 -13.42 21.02
N SER A 312 -30.70 -13.52 19.77
CA SER A 312 -29.96 -13.02 18.60
C SER A 312 -30.77 -11.99 17.81
N ARG A 313 -30.08 -11.01 17.23
CA ARG A 313 -30.60 -10.00 16.31
C ARG A 313 -29.63 -9.82 15.15
N ILE A 314 -30.16 -9.36 14.02
CA ILE A 314 -29.39 -9.18 12.79
C ILE A 314 -29.21 -7.70 12.51
N LEU A 315 -27.98 -7.31 12.15
CA LEU A 315 -27.65 -6.01 11.57
C LEU A 315 -27.07 -6.26 10.17
N THR A 316 -27.64 -5.65 9.13
CA THR A 316 -27.09 -5.74 7.77
C THR A 316 -26.28 -4.50 7.44
N ILE A 317 -25.08 -4.70 6.91
CA ILE A 317 -24.17 -3.65 6.42
C ILE A 317 -24.06 -3.81 4.91
N LYS A 318 -24.47 -2.79 4.15
CA LYS A 318 -24.40 -2.77 2.69
C LYS A 318 -23.35 -1.78 2.22
N ASN A 319 -22.50 -2.17 1.28
CA ASN A 319 -21.61 -1.25 0.58
C ASN A 319 -22.39 -0.50 -0.51
N THR A 320 -22.63 0.78 -0.30
CA THR A 320 -23.31 1.66 -1.27
C THR A 320 -22.34 2.52 -2.08
N GLY A 321 -21.04 2.46 -1.75
CA GLY A 321 -20.00 3.16 -2.49
C GLY A 321 -19.59 2.47 -3.79
N LYS A 322 -18.71 3.14 -4.55
CA LYS A 322 -18.17 2.63 -5.83
C LYS A 322 -16.91 1.77 -5.65
N THR A 323 -16.33 1.74 -4.47
CA THR A 323 -15.07 1.03 -4.17
C THR A 323 -15.29 -0.14 -3.23
N LYS A 324 -14.36 -1.11 -3.26
CA LYS A 324 -14.33 -2.20 -2.30
C LYS A 324 -13.98 -1.65 -0.91
N ILE A 325 -14.74 -2.06 0.09
CA ILE A 325 -14.56 -1.60 1.47
C ILE A 325 -14.12 -2.74 2.39
N SER A 326 -13.53 -2.36 3.52
CA SER A 326 -13.28 -3.25 4.65
C SER A 326 -13.75 -2.54 5.91
N PHE A 327 -14.47 -3.24 6.78
CA PHE A 327 -14.91 -2.70 8.06
C PHE A 327 -14.52 -3.63 9.21
N SER A 328 -14.42 -3.08 10.40
CA SER A 328 -14.26 -3.81 11.65
C SER A 328 -14.95 -3.13 12.81
N PHE A 329 -15.49 -3.89 13.74
CA PHE A 329 -15.90 -3.38 15.04
C PHE A 329 -14.66 -3.18 15.92
N GLY A 330 -14.49 -1.98 16.45
CA GLY A 330 -13.33 -1.61 17.27
C GLY A 330 -13.74 -1.24 18.69
N ALA A 331 -12.83 -1.44 19.64
CA ALA A 331 -13.03 -1.01 21.01
C ALA A 331 -13.14 0.52 21.12
N ARG A 332 -13.89 0.99 22.11
CA ARG A 332 -13.96 2.42 22.46
C ARG A 332 -12.64 2.89 23.11
N PRO A 333 -12.33 4.20 23.09
CA PRO A 333 -11.16 4.72 23.82
C PRO A 333 -11.18 4.26 25.28
N ASN A 334 -10.04 3.81 25.79
CA ASN A 334 -9.85 3.27 27.15
C ASN A 334 -10.50 1.90 27.45
N ARG A 335 -10.94 1.16 26.43
CA ARG A 335 -11.44 -0.22 26.58
C ARG A 335 -10.62 -1.19 25.72
N ALA A 336 -10.32 -2.38 26.25
CA ALA A 336 -9.63 -3.45 25.50
C ALA A 336 -10.60 -4.30 24.65
N ALA A 337 -11.81 -4.54 25.17
CA ALA A 337 -12.84 -5.34 24.50
C ALA A 337 -13.67 -4.51 23.51
N ILE A 338 -14.13 -5.16 22.43
CA ILE A 338 -14.95 -4.55 21.37
C ILE A 338 -16.36 -4.21 21.89
N CYS A 339 -16.91 -5.03 22.78
CA CYS A 339 -18.25 -4.89 23.36
C CYS A 339 -18.29 -5.39 24.81
N GLU A 340 -19.42 -5.20 25.48
CA GLU A 340 -19.71 -5.78 26.80
C GLU A 340 -19.63 -7.32 26.80
N PRO A 341 -19.27 -7.95 27.94
CA PRO A 341 -19.14 -9.41 28.05
C PRO A 341 -20.43 -10.19 27.74
N TRP A 342 -21.61 -9.59 27.92
CA TRP A 342 -22.89 -10.21 27.58
C TRP A 342 -23.22 -10.16 26.09
N LEU A 343 -22.45 -9.44 25.26
CA LEU A 343 -22.70 -9.26 23.84
C LEU A 343 -21.59 -9.90 23.00
N SER A 344 -21.99 -10.58 21.93
CA SER A 344 -21.09 -11.14 20.93
C SER A 344 -21.49 -10.68 19.52
N ILE A 345 -20.48 -10.49 18.66
CA ILE A 345 -20.62 -9.92 17.31
C ILE A 345 -19.98 -10.88 16.31
N THR A 346 -20.77 -11.41 15.37
CA THR A 346 -20.29 -12.38 14.38
C THR A 346 -20.78 -12.07 12.96
N PRO A 347 -19.91 -11.84 11.97
CA PRO A 347 -18.46 -11.64 12.12
C PRO A 347 -18.12 -10.25 12.67
N PRO A 348 -16.99 -10.06 13.37
CA PRO A 348 -16.57 -8.76 13.89
C PRO A 348 -15.93 -7.85 12.82
N ASN A 349 -15.60 -8.39 11.65
CA ASN A 349 -15.03 -7.67 10.52
C ASN A 349 -15.35 -8.39 9.21
N SER A 350 -15.36 -7.65 8.09
CA SER A 350 -15.56 -8.23 6.76
C SER A 350 -15.06 -7.29 5.65
N ARG A 351 -15.04 -7.79 4.42
CA ARG A 351 -14.75 -7.03 3.21
C ARG A 351 -15.92 -7.14 2.24
N LEU A 352 -16.34 -6.01 1.67
CA LEU A 352 -17.49 -5.97 0.77
C LEU A 352 -17.15 -5.31 -0.56
N GLN A 353 -17.57 -5.97 -1.64
CA GLN A 353 -17.58 -5.37 -2.98
C GLN A 353 -18.70 -4.34 -3.08
N PRO A 354 -18.64 -3.38 -4.03
CA PRO A 354 -19.73 -2.46 -4.31
C PRO A 354 -21.07 -3.20 -4.49
N GLY A 355 -22.12 -2.73 -3.82
CA GLY A 355 -23.47 -3.33 -3.84
C GLY A 355 -23.66 -4.56 -2.95
N ALA A 356 -22.58 -5.20 -2.47
CA ALA A 356 -22.67 -6.37 -1.61
C ALA A 356 -23.10 -6.01 -0.18
N SER A 357 -23.73 -6.97 0.50
CA SER A 357 -24.18 -6.83 1.89
C SER A 357 -23.58 -7.92 2.78
N CYS A 358 -23.33 -7.59 4.04
CA CYS A 358 -22.89 -8.50 5.08
C CYS A 358 -23.91 -8.49 6.22
N THR A 359 -24.32 -9.67 6.66
CA THR A 359 -25.20 -9.84 7.81
C THR A 359 -24.36 -10.12 9.05
N ILE A 360 -24.50 -9.26 10.05
CA ILE A 360 -23.87 -9.37 11.37
C ILE A 360 -24.91 -9.94 12.34
N SER A 361 -24.57 -11.05 12.98
CA SER A 361 -25.32 -11.61 14.09
C SER A 361 -24.82 -10.97 15.39
N LEU A 362 -25.72 -10.29 16.07
CA LEU A 362 -25.54 -9.78 17.43
C LEU A 362 -26.24 -10.75 18.38
N GLN A 363 -25.50 -11.36 19.29
CA GLN A 363 -26.05 -12.33 20.24
C GLN A 363 -25.77 -11.89 21.67
N ILE A 364 -26.84 -11.77 22.46
CA ILE A 364 -26.76 -11.54 23.90
C ILE A 364 -26.87 -12.87 24.63
N LEU A 365 -25.95 -13.10 25.58
CA LEU A 365 -26.00 -14.19 26.55
C LEU A 365 -25.58 -13.66 27.92
N VAL A 366 -26.52 -13.67 28.87
CA VAL A 366 -26.21 -13.37 30.28
C VAL A 366 -25.92 -14.69 30.99
N ASP A 367 -24.65 -15.01 31.15
CA ASP A 367 -24.21 -16.20 31.85
C ASP A 367 -24.00 -15.96 33.36
N LYS A 368 -23.44 -16.96 34.04
CA LYS A 368 -23.17 -16.92 35.47
C LYS A 368 -22.15 -15.87 35.89
N GLU A 369 -21.28 -15.38 35.02
CA GLU A 369 -20.25 -14.39 35.34
C GLU A 369 -20.79 -13.00 35.09
N VAL A 370 -21.52 -12.83 33.97
CA VAL A 370 -22.11 -11.55 33.62
C VAL A 370 -23.24 -11.18 34.58
N ALA A 371 -24.10 -12.11 34.99
CA ALA A 371 -25.25 -11.84 35.86
C ALA A 371 -24.89 -11.08 37.16
N TRP A 372 -23.71 -11.32 37.75
CA TRP A 372 -23.26 -10.64 38.98
C TRP A 372 -22.70 -9.24 38.75
N THR A 373 -22.36 -8.91 37.51
CA THR A 373 -21.80 -7.60 37.14
C THR A 373 -22.87 -6.62 36.65
N LEU A 374 -24.07 -7.13 36.36
CA LEU A 374 -25.20 -6.30 35.93
C LEU A 374 -25.74 -5.44 37.08
N SER A 375 -26.15 -4.22 36.73
CA SER A 375 -26.81 -3.29 37.64
C SER A 375 -28.17 -3.84 38.10
N ALA A 376 -28.61 -3.40 39.28
CA ALA A 376 -29.87 -3.84 39.87
C ALA A 376 -31.11 -3.50 39.01
N ASP A 377 -31.01 -2.46 38.17
CA ASP A 377 -32.06 -2.07 37.23
C ASP A 377 -32.17 -3.01 36.02
N GLY A 378 -31.22 -3.93 35.82
CA GLY A 378 -31.21 -4.90 34.72
C GLY A 378 -31.03 -4.28 33.33
N LYS A 379 -30.62 -3.02 33.22
CA LYS A 379 -30.50 -2.35 31.93
C LYS A 379 -29.23 -2.80 31.20
N LEU A 380 -29.39 -3.34 30.00
CA LEU A 380 -28.29 -3.67 29.09
C LEU A 380 -28.19 -2.56 28.04
N SER A 381 -27.02 -1.93 27.93
CA SER A 381 -26.78 -0.86 26.97
C SER A 381 -25.33 -0.88 26.51
N GLU A 382 -25.11 -0.92 25.19
CA GLU A 382 -23.77 -0.87 24.58
C GLU A 382 -23.81 -0.04 23.28
N ILE A 383 -22.71 0.64 22.96
CA ILE A 383 -22.52 1.35 21.69
C ILE A 383 -21.36 0.68 20.95
N LEU A 384 -21.68 0.01 19.86
CA LEU A 384 -20.72 -0.61 18.96
C LEU A 384 -20.15 0.42 18.00
N VAL A 385 -18.82 0.47 17.88
CA VAL A 385 -18.12 1.36 16.94
C VAL A 385 -17.69 0.58 15.71
N LEU A 386 -18.42 0.75 14.61
CA LEU A 386 -18.09 0.20 13.31
C LEU A 386 -17.13 1.15 12.59
N ARG A 387 -15.90 0.70 12.37
CA ARG A 387 -14.84 1.46 11.70
C ARG A 387 -14.73 1.02 10.25
N LEU A 388 -14.89 1.98 9.34
CA LEU A 388 -14.66 1.78 7.92
C LEU A 388 -13.20 2.16 7.62
N HIS A 389 -12.44 1.26 7.00
CA HIS A 389 -11.05 1.55 6.65
C HIS A 389 -11.00 2.70 5.64
N HIS A 390 -10.23 3.76 5.94
CA HIS A 390 -10.23 5.02 5.18
C HIS A 390 -11.61 5.68 5.02
N GLY A 391 -12.52 5.47 5.97
CA GLY A 391 -13.84 6.08 5.97
C GLY A 391 -14.25 6.60 7.34
N ARG A 392 -15.47 7.13 7.43
CA ARG A 392 -16.04 7.56 8.71
C ARG A 392 -16.41 6.38 9.60
N HIS A 393 -16.54 6.64 10.90
CA HIS A 393 -17.04 5.66 11.86
C HIS A 393 -18.57 5.72 11.94
N TYR A 394 -19.18 4.56 12.21
CA TYR A 394 -20.61 4.41 12.44
C TYR A 394 -20.84 3.85 13.85
N PHE A 395 -21.94 4.24 14.48
CA PHE A 395 -22.26 3.85 15.85
C PHE A 395 -23.59 3.10 15.85
N VAL A 396 -23.61 1.92 16.47
CA VAL A 396 -24.81 1.09 16.62
C VAL A 396 -25.09 0.92 18.10
N ILE A 397 -26.27 1.34 18.54
CA ILE A 397 -26.73 1.20 19.92
C ILE A 397 -27.37 -0.18 20.06
N VAL A 398 -26.95 -0.94 21.06
CA VAL A 398 -27.52 -2.23 21.43
C VAL A 398 -28.12 -2.10 22.81
N SER A 399 -29.40 -2.43 22.93
CA SER A 399 -30.17 -2.29 24.17
C SER A 399 -30.93 -3.56 24.51
N GLY A 400 -31.24 -3.72 25.79
CA GLY A 400 -32.09 -4.80 26.29
C GLY A 400 -32.37 -4.65 27.78
N GLN A 401 -33.32 -5.42 28.28
CA GLN A 401 -33.76 -5.42 29.66
C GLN A 401 -33.62 -6.83 30.24
N TYR A 402 -32.57 -7.03 31.04
CA TYR A 402 -32.33 -8.27 31.77
C TYR A 402 -33.43 -8.48 32.83
N GLN A 403 -34.08 -9.62 32.74
CA GLN A 403 -35.02 -10.10 33.74
C GLN A 403 -34.23 -10.86 34.80
N GLN A 404 -34.13 -10.26 35.99
CA GLN A 404 -33.42 -10.88 37.11
C GLN A 404 -33.97 -12.27 37.42
N SER A 405 -33.08 -13.25 37.40
CA SER A 405 -33.37 -14.66 37.65
C SER A 405 -33.02 -15.06 39.07
N ALA A 406 -33.67 -16.11 39.57
CA ALA A 406 -33.26 -16.84 40.77
C ALA A 406 -31.83 -17.40 40.61
N PHE A 407 -31.49 -17.79 39.39
CA PHE A 407 -30.14 -18.20 39.02
C PHE A 407 -29.25 -16.97 38.73
N GLY A 408 -28.00 -17.02 39.18
CA GLY A 408 -27.05 -15.92 39.05
C GLY A 408 -27.25 -14.76 40.04
N SER A 409 -28.21 -14.87 40.96
CA SER A 409 -28.45 -13.92 42.05
C SER A 409 -27.74 -14.35 43.34
N SER A 410 -27.35 -13.39 44.17
CA SER A 410 -26.81 -13.71 45.49
C SER A 410 -27.93 -14.18 46.45
N PHE A 411 -27.56 -15.02 47.42
CA PHE A 411 -28.50 -15.49 48.45
C PHE A 411 -29.15 -14.34 49.22
N ILE A 412 -28.39 -13.26 49.43
CA ILE A 412 -28.86 -12.06 50.13
C ILE A 412 -29.89 -11.32 49.28
N ASP A 413 -29.65 -11.17 47.98
CA ASP A 413 -30.56 -10.50 47.06
C ASP A 413 -31.87 -11.28 46.90
N LEU A 414 -31.79 -12.60 46.83
CA LEU A 414 -32.97 -13.47 46.80
C LEU A 414 -33.82 -13.31 48.05
N ILE A 415 -33.22 -13.36 49.24
CA ILE A 415 -33.95 -13.15 50.51
C ILE A 415 -34.62 -11.77 50.54
N HIS A 416 -33.92 -10.71 50.11
CA HIS A 416 -34.48 -9.35 50.11
C HIS A 416 -35.60 -9.18 49.09
N LYS A 417 -35.47 -9.78 47.90
CA LYS A 417 -36.47 -9.72 46.81
C LYS A 417 -37.73 -10.47 47.20
N GLU A 418 -37.59 -11.68 47.74
CA GLU A 418 -38.71 -12.52 48.17
C GLU A 418 -39.45 -11.86 49.36
N LYS A 419 -38.74 -11.27 50.33
CA LYS A 419 -39.36 -10.50 51.44
C LYS A 419 -40.17 -9.28 50.99
N LYS A 420 -39.83 -8.65 49.86
CA LYS A 420 -40.57 -7.51 49.31
C LYS A 420 -41.84 -7.92 48.55
N GLY A 421 -41.93 -9.16 48.07
CA GLY A 421 -43.08 -9.67 47.33
C GLY A 421 -44.17 -10.32 48.19
N THR A 422 -43.86 -10.72 49.42
CA THR A 422 -44.82 -11.40 50.30
C THR A 422 -45.71 -10.40 51.04
N SER A 423 -46.86 -10.06 50.45
CA SER A 423 -47.98 -9.53 51.24
C SER A 423 -48.48 -10.63 52.19
N ALA A 424 -48.60 -10.32 53.48
CA ALA A 424 -49.03 -11.25 54.52
C ALA A 424 -50.39 -11.93 54.24
N SER A 425 -51.17 -11.44 53.26
CA SER A 425 -52.47 -11.97 52.88
C SER A 425 -52.46 -13.18 51.93
N GLU A 426 -51.35 -13.52 51.27
CA GLU A 426 -51.31 -14.69 50.35
C GLU A 426 -50.92 -16.02 51.02
N LEU A 427 -50.60 -16.01 52.32
CA LEU A 427 -50.21 -17.18 53.11
C LEU A 427 -51.38 -18.14 53.45
N VAL A 428 -52.63 -17.80 53.12
CA VAL A 428 -53.82 -18.52 53.62
C VAL A 428 -54.36 -19.61 52.69
N ASN A 429 -53.92 -19.71 51.42
CA ASN A 429 -54.41 -20.76 50.50
C ASN A 429 -53.34 -21.80 50.17
N LEU A 430 -52.94 -22.57 51.17
CA LEU A 430 -52.13 -23.80 51.02
C LEU A 430 -52.95 -25.02 51.48
N THR A 431 -53.68 -25.63 50.55
CA THR A 431 -54.11 -27.02 50.70
C THR A 431 -52.88 -27.92 50.52
N PHE A 432 -52.19 -28.16 51.62
CA PHE A 432 -51.20 -29.20 51.99
C PHE A 432 -50.06 -28.59 52.83
N SER A 433 -49.92 -29.10 54.06
CA SER A 433 -49.02 -28.72 55.18
C SER A 433 -48.08 -27.48 54.99
N PRO A 434 -48.40 -26.33 55.61
CA PRO A 434 -47.60 -25.09 55.54
C PRO A 434 -46.27 -25.11 56.32
N ALA A 435 -46.02 -26.12 57.15
CA ALA A 435 -44.96 -26.09 58.16
C ALA A 435 -43.51 -25.97 57.61
N PRO A 436 -43.12 -26.66 56.50
CA PRO A 436 -41.72 -26.65 56.04
C PRO A 436 -41.31 -25.36 55.33
N VAL A 437 -42.19 -24.78 54.49
CA VAL A 437 -41.90 -23.55 53.71
C VAL A 437 -41.82 -22.34 54.64
N ILE A 438 -42.77 -22.23 55.57
CA ILE A 438 -42.77 -21.16 56.58
C ILE A 438 -41.56 -21.30 57.50
N SER A 439 -41.20 -22.52 57.92
CA SER A 439 -39.97 -22.78 58.69
C SER A 439 -38.68 -22.45 57.93
N ALA A 440 -38.61 -22.70 56.62
CA ALA A 440 -37.43 -22.40 55.79
C ALA A 440 -37.25 -20.89 55.54
N ILE A 441 -38.36 -20.17 55.33
CA ILE A 441 -38.36 -18.71 55.21
C ILE A 441 -38.01 -18.06 56.57
N MET A 442 -38.53 -18.61 57.68
CA MET A 442 -38.17 -18.18 59.04
C MET A 442 -36.71 -18.52 59.41
N ALA A 443 -36.13 -19.58 58.82
CA ALA A 443 -34.70 -19.90 58.89
C ALA A 443 -33.84 -19.07 57.91
N GLY A 444 -34.46 -18.27 57.05
CA GLY A 444 -33.78 -17.34 56.13
C GLY A 444 -33.14 -18.01 54.91
N ILE A 445 -33.73 -19.08 54.38
CA ILE A 445 -33.38 -19.71 53.09
C ILE A 445 -34.32 -19.16 52.01
N PRO A 446 -33.81 -18.76 50.82
CA PRO A 446 -34.65 -18.36 49.70
C PRO A 446 -35.67 -19.42 49.30
N GLU A 447 -36.88 -18.99 49.00
CA GLU A 447 -37.97 -19.84 48.51
C GLU A 447 -37.56 -20.59 47.24
N SER A 448 -36.87 -19.91 46.33
CA SER A 448 -36.32 -20.51 45.11
C SER A 448 -35.39 -21.71 45.38
N VAL A 449 -34.50 -21.59 46.37
CA VAL A 449 -33.57 -22.66 46.78
C VAL A 449 -34.29 -23.79 47.52
N PHE A 450 -35.24 -23.44 48.38
CA PHE A 450 -36.08 -24.41 49.08
C PHE A 450 -36.90 -25.27 48.11
N ARG A 451 -37.52 -24.64 47.10
CA ARG A 451 -38.32 -25.32 46.08
C ARG A 451 -37.50 -26.32 45.27
N ILE A 452 -36.26 -25.97 44.89
CA ILE A 452 -35.33 -26.92 44.26
C ILE A 452 -35.02 -28.07 45.20
N SER A 453 -34.69 -27.78 46.47
CA SER A 453 -34.31 -28.80 47.46
C SER A 453 -35.43 -29.81 47.74
N GLU A 454 -36.67 -29.36 47.89
CA GLU A 454 -37.82 -30.25 48.08
C GLU A 454 -38.14 -31.07 46.82
N ALA A 455 -37.98 -30.49 45.63
CA ALA A 455 -38.18 -31.22 44.38
C ALA A 455 -37.14 -32.34 44.19
N LEU A 456 -35.88 -32.09 44.56
CA LEU A 456 -34.81 -33.09 44.56
C LEU A 456 -35.07 -34.20 45.59
N LYS A 457 -35.55 -33.82 46.80
CA LYS A 457 -35.90 -34.76 47.87
C LYS A 457 -37.03 -35.72 47.49
N GLN A 458 -38.01 -35.25 46.71
CA GLN A 458 -39.16 -36.08 46.30
C GLN A 458 -38.87 -37.00 45.10
N ASN A 459 -37.92 -36.62 44.21
CA ASN A 459 -37.68 -37.35 42.96
C ASN A 459 -36.38 -38.18 42.93
N GLY A 460 -35.44 -37.95 43.86
CA GLY A 460 -34.15 -38.62 43.92
C GLY A 460 -33.14 -38.10 42.88
N LEU A 461 -31.83 -38.17 43.19
CA LEU A 461 -30.74 -37.67 42.35
C LEU A 461 -30.53 -38.49 41.05
N GLU A 462 -30.96 -39.75 41.03
CA GLU A 462 -30.66 -40.70 39.94
C GLU A 462 -31.47 -40.47 38.64
N LYS A 463 -32.55 -39.67 38.70
CA LYS A 463 -33.43 -39.41 37.55
C LYS A 463 -33.04 -38.18 36.72
N ILE A 464 -31.96 -37.48 37.08
CA ILE A 464 -31.52 -36.27 36.40
C ILE A 464 -30.27 -36.60 35.58
N ARG A 465 -30.43 -36.82 34.26
CA ARG A 465 -29.30 -36.90 33.32
C ARG A 465 -28.99 -35.50 32.83
N PHE A 466 -27.78 -35.04 33.09
CA PHE A 466 -27.38 -33.67 32.77
C PHE A 466 -26.85 -33.58 31.32
N ASP A 467 -26.47 -34.71 30.75
CA ASP A 467 -25.67 -34.90 29.55
C ASP A 467 -26.43 -34.69 28.21
N ASP A 468 -27.68 -34.25 28.23
CA ASP A 468 -28.55 -34.14 27.04
C ASP A 468 -28.69 -32.68 26.50
N PRO A 469 -28.43 -32.42 25.21
CA PRO A 469 -28.77 -31.16 24.53
C PRO A 469 -30.24 -30.69 24.68
N SER A 470 -31.18 -31.58 25.00
CA SER A 470 -32.58 -31.25 25.35
C SER A 470 -32.71 -30.41 26.63
N ALA A 471 -31.65 -30.34 27.46
CA ALA A 471 -31.59 -29.61 28.72
C ALA A 471 -31.81 -28.09 28.59
N HIS A 472 -31.65 -27.48 27.41
CA HIS A 472 -31.84 -26.03 27.25
C HIS A 472 -33.31 -25.61 27.48
N SER A 473 -34.27 -26.36 26.95
CA SER A 473 -35.71 -26.09 27.16
C SER A 473 -36.15 -26.35 28.60
N GLU A 474 -35.63 -27.41 29.21
CA GLU A 474 -36.00 -27.80 30.58
C GLU A 474 -35.37 -26.87 31.61
N PHE A 475 -34.12 -26.48 31.42
CA PHE A 475 -33.47 -25.43 32.22
C PHE A 475 -34.23 -24.10 32.12
N ILE A 476 -34.60 -23.67 30.91
CA ILE A 476 -35.39 -22.46 30.71
C ILE A 476 -36.73 -22.55 31.43
N ALA A 477 -37.39 -23.71 31.39
CA ALA A 477 -38.67 -23.91 32.06
C ALA A 477 -38.53 -23.91 33.59
N LEU A 478 -37.50 -24.57 34.14
CA LEU A 478 -37.18 -24.53 35.57
C LEU A 478 -36.84 -23.11 36.03
N ARG A 479 -35.95 -22.41 35.30
CA ARG A 479 -35.61 -21.01 35.55
C ARG A 479 -36.87 -20.15 35.58
N ASN A 480 -37.70 -20.22 34.54
CA ASN A 480 -38.97 -19.49 34.49
C ASN A 480 -39.88 -19.84 35.67
N ALA A 481 -39.93 -21.11 36.09
CA ALA A 481 -40.77 -21.54 37.21
C ALA A 481 -40.30 -21.01 38.57
N LEU A 482 -38.99 -20.82 38.74
CA LEU A 482 -38.41 -20.19 39.91
C LEU A 482 -38.59 -18.67 39.86
N ASP A 483 -38.27 -18.04 38.72
CA ASP A 483 -38.34 -16.59 38.52
C ASP A 483 -39.76 -16.04 38.67
N THR A 484 -40.76 -16.79 38.22
CA THR A 484 -42.18 -16.39 38.27
C THR A 484 -42.93 -16.91 39.49
N GLY A 485 -42.32 -17.79 40.29
CA GLY A 485 -42.99 -18.47 41.40
C GLY A 485 -44.01 -19.54 40.98
N LYS A 486 -44.16 -19.84 39.68
CA LYS A 486 -45.21 -20.72 39.13
C LYS A 486 -44.67 -21.75 38.12
N PRO A 487 -45.08 -23.03 38.18
CA PRO A 487 -45.94 -23.65 39.19
C PRO A 487 -45.22 -23.83 40.53
N ARG A 488 -45.97 -23.72 41.63
CA ARG A 488 -45.42 -23.87 42.99
C ARG A 488 -44.82 -25.27 43.21
N ASN A 489 -45.45 -26.30 42.64
CA ASN A 489 -44.95 -27.67 42.66
C ASN A 489 -44.01 -27.92 41.47
N LEU A 490 -42.73 -28.19 41.77
CA LEU A 490 -41.71 -28.51 40.77
C LEU A 490 -41.57 -30.01 40.50
N CYS A 491 -42.31 -30.89 41.19
CA CYS A 491 -42.15 -32.34 41.06
C CYS A 491 -42.58 -32.87 39.69
N ASN A 492 -43.55 -32.22 39.04
CA ASN A 492 -43.94 -32.56 37.67
C ASN A 492 -42.84 -32.21 36.64
N PHE A 493 -41.93 -31.26 36.92
CA PHE A 493 -40.81 -30.98 36.01
C PHE A 493 -39.78 -32.11 35.99
N PHE A 494 -39.45 -32.67 37.15
CA PHE A 494 -38.53 -33.80 37.28
C PHE A 494 -39.15 -35.14 36.85
N ALA A 495 -40.49 -35.26 36.85
CA ALA A 495 -41.18 -36.42 36.27
C ALA A 495 -41.18 -36.40 34.73
N ILE A 496 -41.30 -35.23 34.08
CA ILE A 496 -41.29 -35.10 32.61
C ILE A 496 -39.90 -35.36 32.01
N LEU A 497 -38.83 -34.97 32.72
CA LEU A 497 -37.42 -35.30 32.44
C LEU A 497 -37.17 -36.81 32.21
N SER A 498 -38.04 -37.68 32.75
CA SER A 498 -37.90 -39.14 32.63
C SER A 498 -38.56 -39.77 31.41
N PHE A 499 -39.40 -39.06 30.64
CA PHE A 499 -40.24 -39.66 29.58
C PHE A 499 -39.75 -39.47 28.14
N SER A 500 -38.73 -38.64 27.91
CA SER A 500 -38.24 -38.28 26.56
C SER A 500 -36.82 -38.82 26.29
N PHE A 501 -36.56 -40.09 26.62
CA PHE A 501 -35.24 -40.72 26.51
C PHE A 501 -35.27 -42.00 25.66
N PHE A 502 -35.37 -41.87 24.34
CA PHE A 502 -34.94 -42.92 23.42
C PHE A 502 -34.45 -42.32 22.10
N SER A 503 -33.22 -41.78 22.08
CA SER A 503 -32.38 -41.78 20.88
C SER A 503 -31.01 -41.10 21.05
N PHE A 504 -29.98 -41.90 20.75
CA PHE A 504 -28.68 -41.53 20.17
C PHE A 504 -27.59 -40.87 21.04
N SER A 505 -26.36 -41.14 20.58
CA SER A 505 -25.15 -41.34 21.37
C SER A 505 -24.02 -40.35 21.03
N ASP A 506 -23.04 -40.36 21.94
CA ASP A 506 -21.61 -40.06 21.79
C ASP A 506 -21.13 -38.63 21.53
N ASP A 507 -20.63 -37.98 22.61
CA ASP A 507 -19.28 -37.39 22.57
C ASP A 507 -18.64 -37.26 23.97
N TYR A 508 -17.38 -37.69 24.11
CA TYR A 508 -16.67 -37.84 25.39
C TYR A 508 -16.06 -36.52 25.91
N PHE A 509 -15.94 -35.50 25.06
CA PHE A 509 -15.33 -34.21 25.38
C PHE A 509 -16.28 -33.21 26.09
N PHE A 510 -17.59 -33.49 26.11
CA PHE A 510 -18.59 -32.70 26.83
C PHE A 510 -18.79 -33.16 28.30
N LYS A 511 -18.35 -34.38 28.63
CA LYS A 511 -18.50 -35.00 29.97
C LYS A 511 -17.77 -34.24 31.10
N LEU A 512 -16.69 -33.51 30.78
CA LEU A 512 -15.93 -32.74 31.79
C LEU A 512 -16.51 -31.35 32.10
N LYS A 513 -17.20 -30.71 31.15
CA LYS A 513 -17.76 -29.36 31.35
C LYS A 513 -19.02 -29.36 32.21
N LEU A 514 -19.71 -30.50 32.29
CA LEU A 514 -20.97 -30.64 33.01
C LEU A 514 -20.84 -31.29 34.39
N ALA A 515 -19.78 -32.09 34.63
CA ALA A 515 -19.35 -32.42 35.99
C ALA A 515 -19.05 -31.14 36.81
N ASN A 516 -18.59 -30.07 36.13
CA ASN A 516 -18.47 -28.74 36.71
C ASN A 516 -19.82 -28.01 36.92
N GLN A 517 -20.90 -28.38 36.21
CA GLN A 517 -22.23 -27.81 36.44
C GLN A 517 -23.04 -28.55 37.52
N LEU A 518 -22.75 -29.83 37.75
CA LEU A 518 -23.20 -30.57 38.93
C LEU A 518 -22.45 -30.15 40.20
N SER A 519 -21.16 -29.82 40.07
CA SER A 519 -20.47 -28.96 41.04
C SER A 519 -21.23 -27.65 41.21
N VAL A 520 -21.76 -27.00 40.18
CA VAL A 520 -22.54 -25.77 40.41
C VAL A 520 -23.84 -26.00 41.19
N CYS A 521 -24.52 -27.16 41.20
CA CYS A 521 -25.70 -27.37 42.06
C CYS A 521 -25.33 -27.88 43.48
N MET A 522 -24.42 -28.84 43.62
CA MET A 522 -23.95 -29.30 44.94
C MET A 522 -22.94 -28.35 45.58
N THR A 523 -22.02 -27.80 44.80
CA THR A 523 -21.26 -26.59 45.11
C THR A 523 -22.07 -25.30 44.94
N LEU A 524 -23.36 -25.26 44.54
CA LEU A 524 -24.17 -24.06 44.90
C LEU A 524 -24.33 -24.08 46.42
N CYS A 525 -24.78 -25.20 46.98
CA CYS A 525 -24.85 -25.37 48.43
C CYS A 525 -23.47 -25.25 49.11
N LEU A 526 -22.37 -25.69 48.47
CA LEU A 526 -20.99 -25.68 49.03
C LEU A 526 -20.08 -24.48 48.65
N HIS A 527 -20.32 -23.73 47.57
CA HIS A 527 -19.65 -22.45 47.21
C HIS A 527 -20.46 -21.22 47.63
N LEU A 528 -21.75 -21.35 47.97
CA LEU A 528 -22.48 -20.27 48.67
C LEU A 528 -21.81 -19.88 50.00
N SER A 529 -20.92 -20.73 50.56
CA SER A 529 -20.01 -20.40 51.66
C SER A 529 -18.63 -19.87 51.26
N LEU A 530 -18.16 -20.09 50.01
CA LEU A 530 -16.80 -19.76 49.57
C LEU A 530 -16.68 -18.52 48.68
N LEU A 531 -17.78 -17.98 48.13
CA LEU A 531 -17.76 -16.78 47.27
C LEU A 531 -17.98 -15.44 48.01
N LEU A 532 -17.84 -15.41 49.33
CA LEU A 532 -17.63 -14.16 50.07
C LEU A 532 -16.21 -13.65 49.84
N LYS A 533 -15.99 -12.85 48.79
CA LYS A 533 -14.89 -11.87 48.85
C LYS A 533 -15.29 -10.86 49.94
N PRO A 534 -14.43 -10.54 50.92
CA PRO A 534 -14.70 -9.40 51.80
C PRO A 534 -14.70 -8.15 50.90
N SER A 535 -15.87 -7.61 50.58
CA SER A 535 -15.94 -6.20 50.23
C SER A 535 -15.45 -5.45 51.47
N SER A 536 -14.45 -4.60 51.32
CA SER A 536 -13.77 -3.87 52.40
C SER A 536 -14.70 -3.02 53.27
N GLU A 537 -16.00 -2.94 52.99
CA GLU A 537 -16.93 -2.04 53.67
C GLU A 537 -18.21 -2.67 54.23
N ASN A 538 -18.42 -4.00 54.18
CA ASN A 538 -19.58 -4.58 54.85
C ASN A 538 -19.28 -5.93 55.53
N LYS A 539 -19.07 -5.88 56.85
CA LYS A 539 -19.03 -7.05 57.73
C LYS A 539 -20.44 -7.63 57.88
N VAL A 540 -20.86 -8.53 56.99
CA VAL A 540 -22.00 -9.41 57.28
C VAL A 540 -21.55 -10.50 58.26
N PRO A 541 -22.24 -10.78 59.38
CA PRO A 541 -21.72 -11.68 60.41
C PRO A 541 -21.58 -13.12 59.92
N ARG A 542 -20.38 -13.72 60.03
CA ARG A 542 -20.10 -15.17 59.82
C ARG A 542 -21.07 -16.10 60.58
N ILE A 543 -21.71 -15.61 61.65
CA ILE A 543 -22.70 -16.32 62.46
C ILE A 543 -24.02 -16.52 61.69
N PHE A 544 -24.42 -15.57 60.84
CA PHE A 544 -25.71 -15.60 60.11
C PHE A 544 -25.79 -16.71 59.05
N PHE A 545 -24.64 -17.19 58.58
CA PHE A 545 -24.54 -18.25 57.57
C PHE A 545 -24.42 -19.65 58.19
N LYS A 546 -23.91 -19.78 59.43
CA LYS A 546 -23.57 -21.08 60.04
C LYS A 546 -24.79 -21.96 60.29
N ASP A 547 -25.88 -21.38 60.80
CA ASP A 547 -27.13 -22.10 61.10
C ASP A 547 -27.92 -22.46 59.82
N LYS A 548 -27.82 -21.61 58.79
CA LYS A 548 -28.43 -21.84 57.47
C LYS A 548 -27.69 -22.91 56.68
N PHE A 549 -26.36 -22.92 56.80
CA PHE A 549 -25.51 -23.97 56.24
C PHE A 549 -25.77 -25.30 56.92
N LYS A 550 -25.95 -25.31 58.25
CA LYS A 550 -26.32 -26.50 59.00
C LYS A 550 -27.68 -27.05 58.55
N PHE A 551 -28.67 -26.21 58.27
CA PHE A 551 -29.95 -26.66 57.71
C PHE A 551 -29.80 -27.30 56.32
N LEU A 552 -29.11 -26.64 55.38
CA LEU A 552 -28.88 -27.20 54.03
C LEU A 552 -28.02 -28.46 54.07
N TYR A 553 -27.02 -28.49 54.96
CA TYR A 553 -26.15 -29.65 55.20
C TYR A 553 -26.95 -30.81 55.81
N ASP A 554 -27.73 -30.60 56.87
CA ASP A 554 -28.56 -31.63 57.52
C ASP A 554 -29.66 -32.14 56.58
N HIS A 555 -30.21 -31.28 55.71
CA HIS A 555 -31.21 -31.66 54.69
C HIS A 555 -30.56 -32.42 53.51
N ALA A 556 -29.34 -32.05 53.10
CA ALA A 556 -28.54 -32.77 52.11
C ALA A 556 -28.00 -34.11 52.65
N PHE A 557 -27.63 -34.18 53.93
CA PHE A 557 -27.15 -35.39 54.60
C PHE A 557 -28.27 -36.44 54.68
N LYS A 558 -29.51 -36.01 54.98
CA LYS A 558 -30.71 -36.88 54.91
C LYS A 558 -31.09 -37.33 53.48
N LEU A 559 -30.61 -36.62 52.46
CA LEU A 559 -30.75 -36.98 51.04
C LEU A 559 -29.72 -38.04 50.60
N VAL A 560 -28.61 -38.16 51.33
CA VAL A 560 -27.48 -39.07 51.04
C VAL A 560 -27.58 -40.38 51.85
N ASP A 561 -28.32 -40.39 52.95
CA ASP A 561 -28.54 -41.55 53.84
C ASP A 561 -29.25 -42.75 53.19
N SER A 562 -29.59 -42.69 51.89
CA SER A 562 -30.15 -43.82 51.13
C SER A 562 -29.20 -44.48 50.12
N HIS A 563 -27.97 -43.98 49.92
CA HIS A 563 -27.00 -44.56 48.98
C HIS A 563 -25.54 -44.39 49.46
N GLU A 564 -25.07 -45.34 50.25
CA GLU A 564 -23.89 -45.15 51.12
C GLU A 564 -22.49 -45.27 50.47
N GLU A 565 -22.32 -45.72 49.22
CA GLU A 565 -20.97 -46.10 48.77
C GLU A 565 -20.23 -45.15 47.80
N GLN A 566 -20.91 -44.37 46.95
CA GLN A 566 -20.20 -43.58 45.92
C GLN A 566 -20.07 -42.06 46.23
N ILE A 567 -20.99 -41.46 46.99
CA ILE A 567 -20.95 -40.02 47.31
C ILE A 567 -20.09 -39.75 48.56
N SER A 568 -20.04 -40.71 49.48
CA SER A 568 -19.20 -40.69 50.68
C SER A 568 -17.73 -40.36 50.37
N LYS A 569 -17.16 -40.92 49.29
CA LYS A 569 -15.76 -40.70 48.92
C LYS A 569 -15.49 -39.26 48.43
N LEU A 570 -16.37 -38.70 47.62
CA LEU A 570 -16.20 -37.36 47.04
C LEU A 570 -16.38 -36.25 48.11
N VAL A 571 -17.31 -36.46 49.05
CA VAL A 571 -17.59 -35.52 50.14
C VAL A 571 -16.53 -35.61 51.25
N ILE A 572 -16.06 -36.81 51.59
CA ILE A 572 -14.98 -37.00 52.58
C ILE A 572 -13.66 -36.42 52.08
N ASP A 573 -13.32 -36.56 50.80
CA ASP A 573 -12.08 -36.01 50.26
C ASP A 573 -12.12 -34.47 50.16
N HIS A 574 -13.30 -33.88 49.92
CA HIS A 574 -13.49 -32.43 50.00
C HIS A 574 -13.43 -31.89 51.44
N CYS A 575 -13.97 -32.62 52.42
CA CYS A 575 -13.89 -32.24 53.84
C CYS A 575 -12.48 -32.40 54.43
N LYS A 576 -11.68 -33.33 53.94
CA LYS A 576 -10.26 -33.47 54.34
C LYS A 576 -9.40 -32.30 53.86
N PHE A 577 -9.72 -31.72 52.70
CA PHE A 577 -9.02 -30.55 52.16
C PHE A 577 -9.16 -29.30 53.06
N PHE A 578 -10.25 -29.17 53.82
CA PHE A 578 -10.52 -28.01 54.69
C PHE A 578 -10.08 -28.18 56.15
N ARG A 579 -9.50 -29.32 56.54
CA ARG A 579 -9.00 -29.54 57.92
C ARG A 579 -7.58 -29.04 58.18
N TRP A 580 -7.01 -28.22 57.29
CA TRP A 580 -5.76 -27.48 57.53
C TRP A 580 -5.95 -26.00 57.23
N ASN A 581 -6.48 -25.25 58.21
CA ASN A 581 -5.89 -24.02 58.73
C ASN A 581 -6.82 -23.44 59.81
N LYS A 582 -6.24 -23.11 60.97
CA LYS A 582 -6.91 -22.50 62.12
C LYS A 582 -7.56 -21.15 61.73
N TRP A 583 -8.62 -20.79 62.49
CA TRP A 583 -9.28 -19.48 62.68
C TRP A 583 -10.61 -19.19 61.94
#